data_AF-A0A1D2W7Q3-F1
#
_entry.id   AF-A0A1D2W7Q3-F1
#
_cell.length_a   1.000
_cell.length_b   1.000
_cell.length_c   1.000
_cell.angle_alpha   90.00
_cell.angle_beta   90.00
_cell.angle_gamma   90.00
#
_symmetry.space_group_name_H-M   'P 1'
#
loop_
_entity.id
_entity.type
_entity.pdbx_description
1 polymer ?
#
loop_
_entity_poly.entity_id
_entity_poly.type
_entity_poly.pdbx_seq_one_letter_code
_entity_poly.pdbx_strand_id
1 'polypeptide(L)'
;MTEFTNLKRATVSIPQDLDYKFKKVASQKFKFEKGWYSKAMIEAMRIWLKYNNLIQLKNGTDSIGRFLGKLIWDEWKQNFQDVDFQTPNEPTNQILNNFSNKSTYVENIDYHINNDDLKIYLKSYAVKDKPYMVENLLTEYLQPITIITRAGIEEVTGDDYKINEFKVGKSSKIHLKKVD
;
A
#
# COMPACT_ATOMS: atom_id res chain seq x y z
N MET A 1 -1.26 10.28 -28.42
CA MET A 1 -2.54 10.77 -27.87
C MET A 1 -2.71 10.12 -26.52
N THR A 2 -2.77 10.89 -25.44
CA THR A 2 -2.84 10.35 -24.08
C THR A 2 -4.29 10.48 -23.62
N GLU A 3 -4.99 9.35 -23.50
CA GLU A 3 -6.32 9.29 -22.90
C GLU A 3 -6.23 9.73 -21.44
N PHE A 4 -6.84 10.87 -21.13
CA PHE A 4 -7.09 11.27 -19.75
C PHE A 4 -8.25 10.44 -19.21
N THR A 5 -7.93 9.45 -18.38
CA THR A 5 -8.89 8.75 -17.53
C THR A 5 -9.78 9.77 -16.80
N ASN A 6 -11.09 9.52 -16.85
CA ASN A 6 -12.13 10.43 -16.38
C ASN A 6 -12.07 10.60 -14.85
N LEU A 7 -11.26 11.54 -14.35
CA LEU A 7 -11.11 11.82 -12.92
C LEU A 7 -12.45 12.33 -12.35
N LYS A 8 -13.12 11.50 -11.54
CA LYS A 8 -14.31 11.89 -10.79
C LYS A 8 -13.97 13.11 -9.93
N ARG A 9 -14.68 14.23 -10.14
CA ARG A 9 -14.51 15.46 -9.36
C ARG A 9 -15.11 15.25 -7.96
N ALA A 10 -14.32 15.56 -6.94
CA ALA A 10 -14.77 15.60 -5.55
C ALA A 10 -14.73 17.06 -5.05
N THR A 11 -15.81 17.47 -4.40
CA THR A 11 -15.90 18.78 -3.73
C THR A 11 -15.99 18.54 -2.24
N VAL A 12 -15.11 19.16 -1.47
CA VAL A 12 -15.04 19.02 -0.02
C VAL A 12 -15.07 20.40 0.62
N SER A 13 -15.75 20.51 1.76
CA SER A 13 -15.76 21.71 2.59
C SER A 13 -14.94 21.45 3.83
N ILE A 14 -14.01 22.36 4.13
CA ILE A 14 -13.15 22.29 5.31
C ILE A 14 -13.10 23.65 5.99
N PRO A 15 -12.79 23.71 7.31
CA PRO A 15 -12.62 24.98 8.02
C PRO A 15 -11.59 25.89 7.33
N GLN A 16 -11.91 27.18 7.26
CA GLN A 16 -11.11 28.16 6.51
C GLN A 16 -9.68 28.31 7.06
N ASP A 17 -9.52 28.24 8.37
CA ASP A 17 -8.23 28.33 9.05
C ASP A 17 -7.32 27.13 8.73
N LEU A 18 -7.91 25.93 8.64
CA LEU A 18 -7.23 24.71 8.24
C LEU A 18 -6.82 24.76 6.78
N ASP A 19 -7.72 25.17 5.88
CA ASP A 19 -7.42 25.34 4.46
C ASP A 19 -6.31 26.36 4.23
N TYR A 20 -6.34 27.48 4.96
CA TYR A 20 -5.31 28.51 4.85
C TYR A 20 -3.92 27.98 5.25
N LYS A 21 -3.83 27.27 6.39
CA LYS A 21 -2.59 26.63 6.84
C LYS A 21 -2.08 25.63 5.81
N PHE A 22 -2.98 24.80 5.28
CA PHE A 22 -2.66 23.81 4.27
C PHE A 22 -2.12 24.45 2.98
N LYS A 23 -2.85 25.44 2.44
CA LYS A 23 -2.46 26.20 1.25
C LYS A 23 -1.07 26.80 1.38
N LYS A 24 -0.76 27.39 2.55
CA LYS A 24 0.55 28.01 2.81
C LYS A 24 1.70 27.01 2.68
N VAL A 25 1.57 25.82 3.28
CA VAL A 25 2.59 24.78 3.22
C VAL A 25 2.67 24.16 1.82
N ALA A 26 1.53 23.84 1.23
CA ALA A 26 1.44 23.23 -0.09
C ALA A 26 1.98 24.17 -1.19
N SER A 27 1.72 25.47 -1.11
CA SER A 27 2.20 26.43 -2.10
C SER A 27 3.72 26.62 -2.04
N GLN A 28 4.31 26.55 -0.85
CA GLN A 28 5.77 26.61 -0.68
C GLN A 28 6.46 25.41 -1.35
N LYS A 29 5.85 24.23 -1.25
CA LYS A 29 6.40 22.99 -1.83
C LYS A 29 6.18 22.89 -3.34
N PHE A 30 4.95 23.12 -3.80
CA PHE A 30 4.55 22.92 -5.20
C PHE A 30 4.61 24.18 -6.06
N LYS A 31 5.06 25.31 -5.51
CA LYS A 31 5.36 26.57 -6.22
C LYS A 31 4.23 27.06 -7.13
N PHE A 32 2.97 26.83 -6.74
CA PHE A 32 1.78 27.20 -7.50
C PHE A 32 1.68 26.64 -8.92
N GLU A 33 2.35 25.52 -9.23
CA GLU A 33 2.21 24.84 -10.52
C GLU A 33 0.75 24.49 -10.85
N LYS A 34 0.43 24.29 -12.13
CA LYS A 34 -0.92 23.87 -12.53
C LYS A 34 -1.34 22.60 -11.78
N GLY A 35 -2.45 22.69 -11.05
CA GLY A 35 -2.99 21.59 -10.23
C GLY A 35 -2.27 21.37 -8.90
N TRP A 36 -1.42 22.29 -8.44
CA TRP A 36 -0.65 22.17 -7.19
C TRP A 36 -1.49 21.78 -5.98
N TYR A 37 -2.68 22.36 -5.84
CA TYR A 37 -3.55 22.10 -4.69
C TYR A 37 -4.07 20.66 -4.70
N SER A 38 -4.47 20.15 -5.87
CA SER A 38 -4.87 18.74 -6.02
C SER A 38 -3.70 17.79 -5.77
N LYS A 39 -2.50 18.10 -6.29
CA LYS A 39 -1.28 17.31 -6.03
C LYS A 39 -0.96 17.26 -4.53
N ALA A 40 -1.04 18.41 -3.85
CA ALA A 40 -0.80 18.51 -2.42
C ALA A 40 -1.85 17.75 -1.61
N MET A 41 -3.13 17.83 -1.97
CA MET A 41 -4.19 17.07 -1.31
C MET A 41 -4.00 15.55 -1.47
N ILE A 42 -3.62 15.09 -2.66
CA ILE A 42 -3.26 13.67 -2.90
C ILE A 42 -2.10 13.28 -1.99
N GLU A 43 -1.05 14.09 -1.92
CA GLU A 43 0.10 13.80 -1.07
C GLU A 43 -0.27 13.80 0.42
N ALA A 44 -1.07 14.76 0.87
CA ALA A 44 -1.52 14.83 2.26
C ALA A 44 -2.40 13.64 2.64
N MET A 45 -3.26 13.18 1.72
CA MET A 45 -4.01 11.93 1.90
C MET A 45 -3.06 10.74 1.97
N ARG A 46 -2.08 10.62 1.05
CA ARG A 46 -1.06 9.55 1.09
C ARG A 46 -0.33 9.54 2.43
N ILE A 47 0.06 10.70 2.95
CA ILE A 47 0.71 10.86 4.26
C ILE A 47 -0.26 10.46 5.38
N TRP A 48 -1.47 11.03 5.40
CA TRP A 48 -2.47 10.72 6.42
C TRP A 48 -2.78 9.22 6.48
N LEU A 49 -2.83 8.54 5.34
CA LEU A 49 -3.06 7.10 5.20
C LEU A 49 -1.83 6.26 5.56
N LYS A 50 -0.62 6.79 5.30
CA LYS A 50 0.63 6.17 5.77
C LYS A 50 0.75 6.22 7.29
N TYR A 51 0.25 7.29 7.92
CA TYR A 51 0.32 7.49 9.37
C TYR A 51 -0.92 6.99 10.13
N ASN A 52 -2.08 6.89 9.47
CA ASN A 52 -3.27 6.28 10.06
C ASN A 52 -3.40 4.84 9.56
N ASN A 53 -3.17 3.89 10.46
CA ASN A 53 -3.34 2.43 10.35
C ASN A 53 -4.72 1.94 9.84
N LEU A 54 -5.56 2.80 9.27
CA LEU A 54 -6.98 2.56 9.01
C LEU A 54 -7.25 1.66 7.79
N ILE A 55 -6.23 1.29 7.02
CA ILE A 55 -6.40 0.38 5.86
C ILE A 55 -6.86 -1.03 6.30
N GLN A 56 -6.68 -1.38 7.58
CA GLN A 56 -7.11 -2.67 8.15
C GLN A 56 -8.52 -2.68 8.75
N LEU A 57 -9.22 -1.54 8.86
CA LEU A 57 -10.47 -1.44 9.63
C LEU A 57 -11.64 -2.31 9.15
N LYS A 58 -11.59 -2.82 7.91
CA LYS A 58 -12.59 -3.75 7.36
C LYS A 58 -11.93 -4.91 6.61
N ASN A 59 -10.93 -5.55 7.21
CA ASN A 59 -10.23 -6.68 6.55
C ASN A 59 -9.70 -6.29 5.15
N GLY A 60 -9.31 -5.03 4.96
CA GLY A 60 -8.84 -4.51 3.68
C GLY A 60 -9.89 -4.40 2.57
N THR A 61 -11.20 -4.49 2.83
CA THR A 61 -12.23 -4.37 1.77
C THR A 61 -12.75 -2.95 1.58
N ASP A 62 -12.31 -1.98 2.38
CA ASP A 62 -12.76 -0.60 2.25
C ASP A 62 -12.33 0.03 0.90
N SER A 63 -13.24 0.81 0.30
CA SER A 63 -13.04 1.47 -0.99
C SER A 63 -11.79 2.38 -1.05
N ILE A 64 -11.46 3.05 0.05
CA ILE A 64 -10.26 3.91 0.14
C ILE A 64 -9.02 3.04 0.16
N GLY A 65 -9.01 1.97 0.97
CA GLY A 65 -7.91 1.02 1.04
C GLY A 65 -7.61 0.34 -0.29
N ARG A 66 -8.65 0.02 -1.08
CA ARG A 66 -8.52 -0.53 -2.45
C ARG A 66 -7.97 0.50 -3.43
N PHE A 67 -8.52 1.72 -3.44
CA PHE A 67 -8.03 2.80 -4.29
C PHE A 67 -6.55 3.09 -4.09
N LEU A 68 -6.10 3.14 -2.83
CA LEU A 68 -4.68 3.37 -2.51
C LEU A 68 -3.80 2.21 -2.92
N GLY A 69 -4.24 0.98 -2.67
CA GLY A 69 -3.50 -0.20 -3.11
C GLY A 69 -3.23 -0.16 -4.60
N LYS A 70 -4.26 0.13 -5.38
CA LYS A 70 -4.13 0.32 -6.83
C LYS A 70 -3.18 1.46 -7.19
N LEU A 71 -3.31 2.63 -6.55
CA LEU A 71 -2.45 3.78 -6.84
C LEU A 71 -0.96 3.51 -6.55
N ILE A 72 -0.66 2.83 -5.44
CA ILE A 72 0.73 2.49 -5.07
C ILE A 72 1.24 1.37 -5.99
N TRP A 73 0.40 0.38 -6.29
CA TRP A 73 0.70 -0.68 -7.23
C TRP A 73 1.04 -0.13 -8.63
N ASP A 74 0.21 0.76 -9.18
CA ASP A 74 0.45 1.40 -10.48
C ASP A 74 1.78 2.16 -10.52
N GLU A 75 2.15 2.81 -9.42
CA GLU A 75 3.45 3.50 -9.27
C GLU A 75 4.63 2.51 -9.21
N TRP A 76 4.45 1.39 -8.50
CA TRP A 76 5.48 0.35 -8.37
C TRP A 76 5.69 -0.43 -9.67
N LYS A 77 4.60 -0.79 -10.33
CA LYS A 77 4.58 -1.57 -11.57
C LYS A 77 5.39 -0.90 -12.68
N GLN A 78 5.50 0.42 -12.68
CA GLN A 78 6.34 1.15 -13.64
C GLN A 78 7.83 0.84 -13.54
N ASN A 79 8.30 0.34 -12.39
CA ASN A 79 9.70 -0.01 -12.17
C ASN A 79 9.99 -1.50 -12.41
N PHE A 80 8.97 -2.29 -12.77
CA PHE A 80 9.13 -3.72 -13.00
C PHE A 80 9.68 -3.93 -14.41
N GLN A 81 10.78 -4.68 -14.50
CA GLN A 81 11.37 -5.11 -15.76
C GLN A 81 11.08 -6.59 -15.97
N ASP A 82 10.64 -6.96 -17.17
CA ASP A 82 10.46 -8.35 -17.60
C ASP A 82 9.59 -9.22 -16.66
N VAL A 83 8.50 -8.66 -16.14
CA VAL A 83 7.56 -9.38 -15.27
C VAL A 83 6.40 -9.95 -16.08
N ASP A 84 6.16 -11.25 -15.91
CA ASP A 84 4.96 -11.90 -16.41
C ASP A 84 3.76 -11.58 -15.51
N PHE A 85 2.77 -10.87 -16.05
CA PHE A 85 1.52 -10.56 -15.36
C PHE A 85 0.39 -11.56 -15.66
N GLN A 86 0.67 -12.71 -16.30
CA GLN A 86 -0.31 -13.78 -16.50
C GLN A 86 -0.55 -14.59 -15.22
N THR A 87 0.42 -14.63 -14.31
CA THR A 87 0.30 -15.33 -13.03
C THR A 87 0.71 -14.41 -11.87
N PRO A 88 0.11 -14.56 -10.68
CA PRO A 88 0.40 -13.66 -9.55
C PRO A 88 1.78 -13.91 -8.93
N ASN A 89 2.47 -14.99 -9.30
CA ASN A 89 3.76 -15.38 -8.75
C ASN A 89 4.87 -14.36 -9.02
N GLU A 90 5.11 -14.02 -10.29
CA GLU A 90 6.20 -13.09 -10.67
C GLU A 90 5.99 -11.67 -10.10
N PRO A 91 4.79 -11.06 -10.19
CA PRO A 91 4.49 -9.79 -9.54
C PRO A 91 4.71 -9.84 -8.03
N THR A 92 4.26 -10.91 -7.36
CA THR A 92 4.43 -11.09 -5.92
C THR A 92 5.90 -11.23 -5.55
N ASN A 93 6.67 -12.03 -6.30
CA ASN A 93 8.13 -12.16 -6.14
C ASN A 93 8.81 -10.80 -6.18
N GLN A 94 8.53 -9.97 -7.19
CA GLN A 94 9.15 -8.66 -7.34
C GLN A 94 8.82 -7.72 -6.18
N ILE A 95 7.57 -7.70 -5.73
CA ILE A 95 7.17 -6.90 -4.56
C ILE A 95 7.97 -7.36 -3.34
N LEU A 96 7.94 -8.65 -3.02
CA LEU A 96 8.54 -9.16 -1.78
C LEU A 96 10.06 -9.05 -1.79
N ASN A 97 10.71 -9.25 -2.93
CA ASN A 97 12.16 -9.05 -3.10
C ASN A 97 12.59 -7.59 -2.87
N ASN A 98 11.75 -6.62 -3.21
CA ASN A 98 12.01 -5.21 -2.94
C ASN A 98 12.05 -4.92 -1.43
N PHE A 99 11.17 -5.57 -0.67
CA PHE A 99 11.13 -5.42 0.79
C PHE A 99 12.22 -6.21 1.52
N SER A 100 12.58 -7.41 1.05
CA SER A 100 13.66 -8.19 1.66
C SER A 100 15.01 -7.50 1.50
N ASN A 101 15.32 -6.98 0.30
CA ASN A 101 16.62 -6.36 -0.01
C ASN A 101 16.88 -5.02 0.68
N LYS A 102 15.83 -4.36 1.20
CA LYS A 102 15.92 -3.03 1.82
C LYS A 102 15.85 -3.06 3.33
N SER A 103 15.66 -4.22 3.95
CA SER A 103 15.38 -4.31 5.37
C SER A 103 16.59 -4.58 6.25
N THR A 104 16.68 -3.83 7.35
CA THR A 104 17.55 -4.15 8.49
C THR A 104 16.86 -5.00 9.55
N TYR A 105 15.57 -5.31 9.37
CA TYR A 105 14.71 -5.95 10.39
C TYR A 105 14.09 -7.27 9.94
N VAL A 106 13.98 -7.47 8.63
CA VAL A 106 13.43 -8.67 8.01
C VAL A 106 14.57 -9.65 7.71
N GLU A 107 14.45 -10.86 8.26
CA GLU A 107 15.37 -11.96 8.00
C GLU A 107 15.01 -12.67 6.70
N ASN A 108 13.72 -13.00 6.56
CA ASN A 108 13.21 -13.69 5.39
C ASN A 108 11.75 -13.35 5.16
N ILE A 109 11.34 -13.37 3.90
CA ILE A 109 9.96 -13.29 3.46
C ILE A 109 9.68 -14.51 2.58
N ASP A 110 8.85 -15.42 3.08
CA ASP A 110 8.35 -16.56 2.32
C ASP A 110 6.88 -16.32 1.94
N TYR A 111 6.42 -16.90 0.84
CA TYR A 111 5.01 -16.85 0.48
C TYR A 111 4.54 -18.11 -0.25
N HIS A 112 3.23 -18.33 -0.20
CA HIS A 112 2.55 -19.39 -0.93
C HIS A 112 1.29 -18.81 -1.58
N ILE A 113 1.12 -19.07 -2.87
CA ILE A 113 -0.09 -18.78 -3.63
C ILE A 113 -0.77 -20.09 -4.00
N ASN A 114 -2.07 -20.16 -3.75
CA ASN A 114 -2.97 -21.12 -4.38
C ASN A 114 -4.14 -20.32 -4.99
N ASN A 115 -5.06 -20.98 -5.71
CA ASN A 115 -6.13 -20.29 -6.46
C ASN A 115 -6.95 -19.29 -5.61
N ASP A 116 -7.13 -19.57 -4.32
CA ASP A 116 -8.02 -18.78 -3.45
C ASP A 116 -7.26 -17.99 -2.36
N ASP A 117 -5.98 -18.29 -2.11
CA ASP A 117 -5.20 -17.76 -1.01
C ASP A 117 -3.81 -17.30 -1.45
N LEU A 118 -3.41 -16.13 -0.96
CA LEU A 118 -2.00 -15.73 -0.83
C LEU A 118 -1.65 -15.63 0.66
N LYS A 119 -0.65 -16.41 1.08
CA LYS A 119 -0.12 -16.40 2.45
C LYS A 119 1.33 -15.94 2.42
N ILE A 120 1.63 -14.87 3.14
CA ILE A 120 2.97 -14.29 3.26
C ILE A 120 3.42 -14.45 4.71
N TYR A 121 4.65 -14.94 4.89
CA TYR A 121 5.29 -15.17 6.17
C TYR A 121 6.56 -14.34 6.23
N LEU A 122 6.65 -13.49 7.25
CA LEU A 122 7.77 -12.60 7.43
C LEU A 122 8.44 -12.92 8.75
N LYS A 123 9.70 -13.38 8.69
CA LYS A 123 10.55 -13.58 9.87
C LYS A 123 11.31 -12.28 10.13
N SER A 124 11.29 -11.82 11.37
CA SER A 124 11.98 -10.59 11.78
C SER A 124 12.84 -10.80 13.03
N TYR A 125 14.03 -10.19 13.02
CA TYR A 125 14.92 -10.14 14.18
C TYR A 125 14.36 -9.25 15.31
N ALA A 126 13.42 -8.38 14.95
CA ALA A 126 13.14 -7.13 15.62
C ALA A 126 12.26 -7.23 16.88
N VAL A 127 11.64 -8.38 17.15
CA VAL A 127 10.54 -8.47 18.14
C VAL A 127 10.98 -9.03 19.50
N LYS A 128 12.28 -9.24 19.75
CA LYS A 128 12.70 -9.71 21.09
C LYS A 128 12.70 -8.60 22.16
N ASP A 129 13.15 -7.37 21.87
CA ASP A 129 13.52 -6.46 22.98
C ASP A 129 13.15 -4.96 22.81
N LYS A 130 12.51 -4.51 21.72
CA LYS A 130 12.30 -3.07 21.47
C LYS A 130 10.94 -2.72 20.81
N PRO A 131 10.00 -2.09 21.55
CA PRO A 131 8.64 -1.77 21.05
C PRO A 131 8.59 -0.94 19.76
N TYR A 132 9.48 0.05 19.60
CA TYR A 132 9.52 0.90 18.39
C TYR A 132 9.83 0.11 17.11
N MET A 133 10.49 -1.05 17.22
CA MET A 133 10.79 -1.87 16.05
C MET A 133 9.57 -2.64 15.54
N VAL A 134 8.56 -2.87 16.39
CA VAL A 134 7.27 -3.43 16.01
C VAL A 134 6.47 -2.44 15.17
N GLU A 135 6.52 -1.15 15.54
CA GLU A 135 5.87 -0.08 14.78
C GLU A 135 6.47 0.07 13.38
N ASN A 136 7.80 0.08 13.27
CA ASN A 136 8.48 0.11 11.96
C ASN A 136 8.15 -1.15 11.14
N LEU A 137 8.16 -2.33 11.76
CA LEU A 137 7.80 -3.57 11.06
C LEU A 137 6.37 -3.51 10.52
N LEU A 138 5.44 -2.96 11.30
CA LEU A 138 4.06 -2.80 10.89
C LEU A 138 3.91 -1.80 9.74
N THR A 139 4.46 -0.60 9.89
CA THR A 139 4.19 0.56 9.02
C THR A 139 5.07 0.61 7.76
N GLU A 140 6.31 0.12 7.84
CA GLU A 140 7.26 0.15 6.72
C GLU A 140 7.26 -1.16 5.91
N TYR A 141 6.79 -2.27 6.48
CA TYR A 141 6.81 -3.59 5.82
C TYR A 141 5.43 -4.20 5.70
N LEU A 142 4.82 -4.62 6.82
CA LEU A 142 3.63 -5.48 6.75
C LEU A 142 2.44 -4.78 6.08
N GLN A 143 2.19 -3.51 6.39
CA GLN A 143 1.13 -2.73 5.74
C GLN A 143 1.41 -2.52 4.24
N PRO A 144 2.56 -1.95 3.82
CA PRO A 144 2.88 -1.81 2.40
C PRO A 144 2.82 -3.13 1.63
N ILE A 145 3.41 -4.20 2.16
CA ILE A 145 3.37 -5.54 1.55
C ILE A 145 1.92 -5.96 1.36
N THR A 146 1.07 -5.88 2.39
CA THR A 146 -0.34 -6.29 2.30
C THR A 146 -1.09 -5.52 1.22
N ILE A 147 -0.90 -4.21 1.17
CA ILE A 147 -1.64 -3.31 0.29
C ILE A 147 -1.23 -3.50 -1.17
N ILE A 148 0.07 -3.55 -1.43
CA ILE A 148 0.63 -3.64 -2.78
C ILE A 148 0.43 -5.04 -3.34
N THR A 149 0.70 -6.09 -2.53
CA THR A 149 0.46 -7.47 -2.97
C THR A 149 -1.00 -7.66 -3.31
N ARG A 150 -1.95 -7.32 -2.43
CA ARG A 150 -3.39 -7.43 -2.72
C ARG A 150 -3.75 -6.79 -4.06
N ALA A 151 -3.37 -5.53 -4.28
CA ALA A 151 -3.69 -4.84 -5.53
C ALA A 151 -3.07 -5.54 -6.77
N GLY A 152 -1.83 -6.03 -6.66
CA GLY A 152 -1.19 -6.77 -7.74
C GLY A 152 -1.89 -8.09 -8.07
N ILE A 153 -2.30 -8.87 -7.06
CA ILE A 153 -3.03 -10.13 -7.31
C ILE A 153 -4.44 -9.87 -7.83
N GLU A 154 -5.15 -8.86 -7.30
CA GLU A 154 -6.47 -8.45 -7.81
C GLU A 154 -6.41 -8.03 -9.29
N GLU A 155 -5.34 -7.36 -9.71
CA GLU A 155 -5.15 -7.00 -11.13
C GLU A 155 -4.90 -8.22 -12.02
N VAL A 156 -4.04 -9.15 -11.59
CA VAL A 156 -3.66 -10.32 -12.38
C VAL A 156 -4.81 -11.32 -12.51
N THR A 157 -5.53 -11.56 -11.42
CA THR A 157 -6.62 -12.56 -11.36
C THR A 157 -7.95 -11.99 -11.81
N GLY A 158 -8.17 -10.67 -11.69
CA GLY A 158 -9.47 -10.03 -11.85
C GLY A 158 -10.44 -10.27 -10.69
N ASP A 159 -10.02 -11.00 -9.67
CA ASP A 159 -10.82 -11.33 -8.49
C ASP A 159 -10.55 -10.37 -7.33
N ASP A 160 -11.53 -10.21 -6.46
CA ASP A 160 -11.41 -9.42 -5.24
C ASP A 160 -10.79 -10.23 -4.10
N TYR A 161 -9.90 -9.62 -3.30
CA TYR A 161 -9.29 -10.28 -2.14
C TYR A 161 -9.52 -9.49 -0.84
N LYS A 162 -9.67 -10.22 0.28
CA LYS A 162 -9.75 -9.66 1.64
C LYS A 162 -8.58 -10.12 2.49
N ILE A 163 -8.22 -9.32 3.49
CA ILE A 163 -7.28 -9.68 4.53
C ILE A 163 -7.99 -10.63 5.51
N ASN A 164 -7.74 -11.93 5.38
CA ASN A 164 -8.29 -12.96 6.25
C ASN A 164 -7.51 -13.11 7.56
N GLU A 165 -6.21 -12.86 7.53
CA GLU A 165 -5.34 -12.91 8.72
C GLU A 165 -4.25 -11.85 8.62
N PHE A 166 -4.01 -11.13 9.72
CA PHE A 166 -2.91 -10.19 9.85
C PHE A 166 -2.33 -10.28 11.26
N LYS A 167 -1.15 -10.90 11.38
CA LYS A 167 -0.47 -11.12 12.67
C LYS A 167 0.90 -10.46 12.65
N VAL A 168 1.19 -9.71 13.70
CA VAL A 168 2.49 -9.04 13.91
C VAL A 168 3.25 -9.76 15.02
N GLY A 169 4.50 -10.10 14.76
CA GLY A 169 5.34 -10.80 15.72
C GLY A 169 6.68 -11.24 15.13
N LYS A 170 7.42 -12.06 15.87
CA LYS A 170 8.70 -12.66 15.42
C LYS A 170 8.55 -13.37 14.08
N SER A 171 7.43 -14.07 13.91
CA SER A 171 6.94 -14.54 12.63
C SER A 171 5.61 -13.85 12.37
N SER A 172 5.65 -12.81 11.55
CA SER A 172 4.47 -12.08 11.11
C SER A 172 3.82 -12.80 9.93
N LYS A 173 2.50 -12.70 9.83
CA LYS A 173 1.72 -13.41 8.81
C LYS A 173 0.68 -12.50 8.20
N ILE A 174 0.60 -12.53 6.88
CA ILE A 174 -0.47 -11.91 6.08
C ILE A 174 -1.16 -13.04 5.31
N HIS A 175 -2.48 -13.11 5.39
CA HIS A 175 -3.30 -14.01 4.59
C HIS A 175 -4.33 -13.20 3.82
N LEU A 176 -4.18 -13.16 2.51
CA LEU A 176 -5.16 -12.64 1.57
C LEU A 176 -5.99 -13.80 1.04
N LYS A 177 -7.31 -13.70 1.12
CA LYS A 177 -8.26 -14.72 0.65
C LYS A 177 -9.20 -14.11 -0.37
N LYS A 178 -9.46 -14.82 -1.46
CA LYS A 178 -10.46 -14.45 -2.46
C LYS A 178 -11.83 -14.23 -1.82
N VAL A 179 -12.55 -13.23 -2.31
CA VAL A 179 -13.94 -12.95 -1.92
C VAL A 179 -14.84 -13.72 -2.88
N ASP A 180 -15.75 -14.53 -2.31
CA ASP A 180 -16.79 -15.26 -3.06
C ASP A 180 -17.86 -14.31 -3.61
#